data_AF-A0A645DB57-F1
#
_entry.id   AF-A0A645DB57-F1
#
_cell.length_a   1.000
_cell.length_b   1.000
_cell.length_c   1.000
_cell.angle_alpha   90.00
_cell.angle_beta   90.00
_cell.angle_gamma   90.00
#
_symmetry.space_group_name_H-M   'P 1'
#
loop_
_entity.id
_entity.type
_entity.pdbx_description
1 polymer ?
#
loop_
_entity_poly.entity_id
_entity_poly.type
_entity_poly.pdbx_seq_one_letter_code
_entity_poly.pdbx_strand_id
1 'polypeptide(L)'
;MAAKVSDMYYEAGFSVVVQDTYLGKEVHSFLQAFKSKPVYYITLNPNIGSVIERERRRNKTGYTTWDVKPLHEVLINENPKVGLWLDSSNMTPEETVEEIIKRAESEARFM
;
A
#
# COMPACT_ATOMS: atom_id res chain seq x y z
N MET A 1 -10.41 -3.79 12.31
CA MET A 1 -11.04 -5.01 11.77
C MET A 1 -10.09 -5.75 10.82
N ALA A 2 -9.56 -5.08 9.78
CA ALA A 2 -8.69 -5.72 8.78
C ALA A 2 -7.52 -6.51 9.40
N ALA A 3 -6.69 -5.92 10.27
CA ALA A 3 -5.58 -6.62 10.92
C ALA A 3 -6.00 -7.92 11.63
N LYS A 4 -7.08 -7.89 12.42
CA LYS A 4 -7.61 -9.10 13.11
C LYS A 4 -8.04 -10.19 12.12
N VAL A 5 -8.74 -9.81 11.05
CA VAL A 5 -9.17 -10.76 10.02
C VAL A 5 -7.97 -11.33 9.28
N SER A 6 -6.97 -10.50 8.99
CA SER A 6 -5.71 -10.93 8.40
C SER A 6 -4.97 -11.94 9.27
N ASP A 7 -4.84 -11.67 10.57
CA ASP A 7 -4.24 -12.60 11.53
C ASP A 7 -4.99 -13.96 11.51
N MET A 8 -6.34 -13.95 11.49
CA MET A 8 -7.14 -15.18 11.43
C MET A 8 -6.91 -16.00 10.15
N TYR A 9 -6.82 -15.35 8.98
CA TYR A 9 -6.52 -16.07 7.73
C TYR A 9 -5.08 -16.58 7.71
N TYR A 10 -4.14 -15.82 8.24
CA TYR A 10 -2.74 -16.24 8.35
C TYR A 10 -2.60 -17.45 9.28
N GLU A 11 -3.23 -17.42 10.45
CA GLU A 11 -3.28 -18.55 11.39
C GLU A 11 -3.94 -19.80 10.80
N ALA A 12 -4.88 -19.63 9.86
CA ALA A 12 -5.48 -20.73 9.10
C ALA A 12 -4.59 -21.26 7.95
N GLY A 13 -3.37 -20.73 7.77
CA GLY A 13 -2.39 -21.20 6.79
C GLY A 13 -2.45 -20.51 5.43
N PHE A 14 -3.17 -19.40 5.29
CA PHE A 14 -3.22 -18.62 4.05
C PHE A 14 -2.11 -17.56 3.99
N SER A 15 -1.63 -17.28 2.77
CA SER A 15 -0.91 -16.04 2.49
C SER A 15 -1.91 -14.88 2.41
N VAL A 16 -1.66 -13.80 3.15
CA VAL A 16 -2.61 -12.68 3.27
C VAL A 16 -2.01 -11.41 2.69
N VAL A 17 -2.76 -10.75 1.81
CA VAL A 17 -2.45 -9.41 1.30
C VAL A 17 -3.59 -8.48 1.67
N VAL A 18 -3.27 -7.38 2.35
CA VAL A 18 -4.21 -6.29 2.64
C VAL A 18 -3.86 -5.11 1.74
N GLN A 19 -4.84 -4.64 0.97
CA GLN A 19 -4.68 -3.51 0.06
C GLN A 19 -5.75 -2.46 0.35
N ASP A 20 -5.32 -1.24 0.66
CA ASP A 20 -6.20 -0.11 0.93
C ASP A 20 -5.48 1.22 0.62
N THR A 21 -6.23 2.28 0.35
CA THR A 21 -5.71 3.66 0.36
C THR A 21 -5.62 4.14 1.81
N TYR A 22 -4.73 3.51 2.57
CA TYR A 22 -4.54 3.80 3.99
C TYR A 22 -3.50 4.90 4.17
N LEU A 23 -3.94 6.06 4.65
CA LEU A 23 -3.15 7.29 4.68
C LEU A 23 -3.06 7.92 6.08
N GLY A 24 -2.07 8.79 6.24
CA GLY A 24 -1.88 9.61 7.42
C GLY A 24 -1.13 8.93 8.55
N LYS A 25 -1.08 9.63 9.69
CA LYS A 25 -0.36 9.20 10.89
C LYS A 25 -0.87 7.87 11.46
N GLU A 26 -2.14 7.56 11.23
CA GLU A 26 -2.81 6.34 11.70
C GLU A 26 -2.27 5.05 11.07
N VAL A 27 -1.52 5.14 9.97
CA VAL A 27 -0.84 3.99 9.33
C VAL A 27 0.02 3.26 10.35
N HIS A 28 0.74 3.99 11.21
CA HIS A 28 1.62 3.36 12.18
C HIS A 28 0.85 2.50 13.18
N SER A 29 -0.26 3.04 13.72
CA SER A 29 -1.14 2.31 14.63
C SER A 29 -1.80 1.11 13.95
N PHE A 30 -2.14 1.23 12.66
CA PHE A 30 -2.64 0.10 11.88
C PHE A 30 -1.62 -1.02 11.74
N LEU A 31 -0.36 -0.70 11.42
CA LEU A 31 0.71 -1.68 11.32
C LEU A 31 0.94 -2.39 12.65
N GLN A 32 0.88 -1.67 13.78
CA GLN A 32 1.02 -2.25 15.11
C GLN A 32 -0.14 -3.15 15.53
N ALA A 33 -1.29 -3.06 14.86
CA ALA A 33 -2.46 -3.88 15.20
C ALA A 33 -2.34 -5.35 14.78
N PHE A 34 -1.40 -5.69 13.88
CA PHE A 34 -1.15 -7.06 13.43
C PHE A 34 -0.36 -7.86 14.47
N LYS A 35 -0.88 -9.03 14.83
CA LYS A 35 -0.22 -9.94 15.77
C LYS A 35 0.68 -10.95 15.06
N SER A 36 0.27 -11.44 13.90
CA SER A 36 1.06 -12.37 13.10
C SER A 36 2.30 -11.69 12.52
N LYS A 37 3.38 -12.46 12.34
CA LYS A 37 4.68 -12.01 11.83
C LYS A 37 5.23 -12.99 10.78
N PRO A 38 6.04 -12.52 9.81
CA PRO A 38 6.41 -11.12 9.59
C PRO A 38 5.31 -10.28 8.91
N VAL A 39 5.33 -8.96 9.12
CA VAL A 39 4.50 -7.98 8.40
C VAL A 39 5.38 -7.22 7.40
N TYR A 40 5.01 -7.26 6.12
CA TYR A 40 5.64 -6.47 5.07
C TYR A 40 4.78 -5.24 4.75
N TYR A 41 5.35 -4.05 4.87
CA TYR A 41 4.68 -2.80 4.54
C TYR A 41 5.26 -2.21 3.26
N ILE A 42 4.40 -1.99 2.28
CA ILE A 42 4.75 -1.50 0.95
C ILE A 42 3.86 -0.30 0.64
N THR A 43 4.48 0.82 0.33
CA THR A 43 3.81 2.03 -0.13
C THR A 43 4.05 2.21 -1.62
N LEU A 44 2.99 2.08 -2.43
CA LEU A 44 3.04 2.50 -3.82
C LEU A 44 2.84 4.02 -3.89
N ASN A 45 3.83 4.72 -4.41
CA ASN A 45 3.87 6.17 -4.49
C ASN A 45 4.03 6.65 -5.94
N PRO A 46 3.06 6.39 -6.83
CA PRO A 46 3.07 6.95 -8.17
C PRO A 46 2.82 8.47 -8.12
N ASN A 47 3.37 9.21 -9.07
CA ASN A 47 3.05 10.62 -9.22
C ASN A 47 1.57 10.84 -9.60
N ILE A 48 1.06 12.03 -9.27
CA ILE A 48 -0.35 12.41 -9.50
C ILE A 48 -0.76 12.24 -10.97
N GLY A 49 0.12 12.61 -11.92
CA GLY A 49 -0.17 12.51 -13.36
C GLY A 49 -0.45 11.07 -13.79
N SER A 50 0.40 10.13 -13.37
CA SER A 50 0.23 8.69 -13.62
C SER A 50 -1.07 8.16 -13.01
N VAL A 51 -1.46 8.61 -11.81
CA VAL A 51 -2.73 8.20 -11.19
C VAL A 51 -3.93 8.72 -11.99
N ILE A 52 -3.92 9.99 -12.39
CA ILE A 52 -5.00 10.60 -13.19
C ILE A 52 -5.13 9.89 -14.54
N GLU A 53 -4.02 9.60 -15.22
CA GLU A 53 -4.03 8.89 -16.50
C GLU A 53 -4.62 7.48 -16.37
N ARG A 54 -4.23 6.73 -15.33
CA ARG A 54 -4.75 5.39 -15.04
C ARG A 54 -6.24 5.42 -14.74
N GLU A 55 -6.70 6.39 -13.95
CA GLU A 55 -8.13 6.53 -13.63
C GLU A 55 -8.98 6.88 -14.85
N ARG A 56 -8.49 7.70 -15.77
CA ARG A 56 -9.18 7.98 -17.05
C ARG A 56 -9.37 6.75 -17.93
N ARG A 57 -8.47 5.77 -17.84
CA ARG A 57 -8.54 4.50 -18.60
C ARG A 57 -9.41 3.45 -17.93
N ARG A 58 -9.92 3.71 -16.74
CA ARG A 58 -10.64 2.74 -15.93
C ARG A 58 -12.13 2.76 -16.24
N ASN A 59 -12.75 1.59 -16.32
CA ASN A 59 -14.21 1.46 -16.49
C ASN A 59 -15.01 1.82 -15.23
N LYS A 60 -14.34 2.25 -14.15
CA LYS A 60 -14.93 2.65 -12.87
C LYS A 60 -14.16 3.84 -12.30
N THR A 61 -14.85 4.73 -11.61
CA THR A 61 -14.24 5.90 -10.98
C THR A 61 -13.88 5.58 -9.53
N GLY A 62 -12.60 5.68 -9.17
CA GLY A 62 -12.12 5.51 -7.78
C GLY A 62 -12.14 6.80 -6.96
N TYR A 63 -12.23 7.96 -7.62
CA TYR A 63 -12.05 9.30 -7.03
C TYR A 63 -13.28 10.19 -7.25
N THR A 64 -14.45 9.75 -6.78
CA THR A 64 -15.70 10.54 -6.86
C THR A 64 -15.86 11.48 -5.67
N THR A 65 -15.64 10.96 -4.46
CA THR A 65 -15.72 11.71 -3.19
C THR A 65 -14.36 12.27 -2.79
N TRP A 66 -13.28 11.71 -3.31
CA TRP A 66 -11.91 12.02 -2.94
C TRP A 66 -11.12 12.47 -4.17
N ASP A 67 -10.28 13.49 -4.02
CA ASP A 67 -9.38 13.96 -5.08
C ASP A 67 -7.99 13.35 -4.89
N VAL A 68 -7.33 13.01 -6.01
CA VAL A 68 -5.99 12.43 -6.08
C VAL A 68 -4.97 13.34 -5.40
N LYS A 69 -5.03 14.65 -5.63
CA LYS A 69 -3.99 15.58 -5.15
C LYS A 69 -3.95 15.68 -3.61
N PRO A 70 -5.06 15.95 -2.90
CA PRO A 70 -5.07 15.96 -1.43
C PRO A 70 -4.62 14.62 -0.81
N LEU A 71 -5.06 13.49 -1.38
CA LEU A 71 -4.63 12.17 -0.90
C LEU A 71 -3.12 11.96 -1.07
N HIS A 72 -2.56 12.38 -2.21
CA HIS A 72 -1.13 12.33 -2.44
C HIS A 72 -0.35 13.26 -1.48
N GLU A 73 -0.89 14.44 -1.15
CA GLU A 73 -0.27 15.33 -0.16
C GLU A 73 -0.21 14.68 1.23
N VAL A 74 -1.28 14.02 1.68
CA VAL A 74 -1.28 13.27 2.95
C VAL A 74 -0.28 12.10 2.88
N LEU A 75 -0.26 11.35 1.77
CA LEU A 75 0.69 10.27 1.57
C LEU A 75 2.14 10.76 1.73
N ILE A 76 2.51 11.82 1.04
CA ILE A 76 3.89 12.31 1.05
C ILE A 76 4.26 12.90 2.42
N ASN A 77 3.37 13.67 3.04
CA ASN A 77 3.69 14.46 4.22
C ASN A 77 3.43 13.75 5.55
N GLU A 78 2.51 12.78 5.60
CA GLU A 78 2.06 12.17 6.86
C GLU A 78 2.30 10.66 6.97
N ASN A 79 2.32 9.90 5.87
CA ASN A 79 2.58 8.46 5.99
C ASN A 79 4.01 8.21 6.51
N PRO A 80 4.18 7.20 7.38
CA PRO A 80 5.49 6.83 7.88
C PRO A 80 6.40 6.36 6.75
N LYS A 81 7.63 6.87 6.72
CA LYS A 81 8.68 6.47 5.75
C LYS A 81 9.39 5.19 6.20
N VAL A 82 8.61 4.15 6.46
CA VAL A 82 9.07 2.81 6.86
C VAL A 82 8.63 1.79 5.82
N GLY A 83 9.26 0.61 5.83
CA GLY A 83 9.00 -0.41 4.82
C GLY A 83 9.47 0.04 3.42
N LEU A 84 8.95 -0.63 2.40
CA LEU A 84 9.32 -0.37 1.01
C LEU A 84 8.46 0.78 0.45
N TRP A 85 9.10 1.89 0.09
CA TRP A 85 8.49 2.95 -0.70
C TRP A 85 8.86 2.78 -2.17
N LEU A 86 7.87 2.52 -3.01
CA LEU A 86 8.08 2.23 -4.43
C LEU A 86 7.37 3.27 -5.30
N ASP A 87 8.15 4.05 -6.05
CA ASP A 87 7.60 4.86 -7.14
C ASP A 87 7.19 3.93 -8.30
N SER A 88 5.88 3.76 -8.45
CA SER A 88 5.28 2.93 -9.50
C SER A 88 4.76 3.75 -10.68
N SER A 89 5.17 5.01 -10.82
CA SER A 89 4.66 5.94 -11.85
C SER A 89 4.70 5.40 -13.27
N ASN A 90 5.82 4.74 -13.61
CA ASN A 90 6.12 4.24 -14.96
C ASN A 90 6.18 2.71 -15.01
N MET A 91 5.65 2.03 -14.00
CA MET A 91 5.61 0.57 -13.93
C MET A 91 4.25 0.03 -14.38
N THR A 92 4.26 -1.11 -15.06
CA THR A 92 3.08 -1.96 -15.19
C THR A 92 2.77 -2.67 -13.87
N PRO A 93 1.57 -3.25 -13.70
CA PRO A 93 1.28 -4.09 -12.53
C PRO A 93 2.28 -5.25 -12.37
N GLU A 94 2.67 -5.89 -13.47
CA GLU A 94 3.61 -7.01 -13.48
C GLU A 94 5.00 -6.56 -13.01
N GLU A 95 5.53 -5.47 -13.57
CA GLU A 95 6.81 -4.88 -13.15
C GLU A 95 6.79 -4.45 -11.67
N THR A 96 5.64 -3.91 -11.22
CA THR A 96 5.47 -3.51 -9.81
C THR A 96 5.56 -4.72 -8.88
N VAL A 97 4.94 -5.85 -9.24
CA VAL A 97 4.98 -7.09 -8.45
C VAL A 97 6.39 -7.68 -8.43
N GLU A 98 7.07 -7.73 -9.59
CA GLU A 98 8.44 -8.21 -9.67
C GLU A 98 9.38 -7.41 -8.77
N GLU A 99 9.26 -6.08 -8.81
CA GLU A 99 10.09 -5.19 -7.99
C GLU A 99 9.78 -5.34 -6.49
N ILE A 100 8.51 -5.52 -6.11
CA ILE A 100 8.12 -5.84 -4.74
C ILE A 100 8.77 -7.15 -4.29
N ILE A 101 8.63 -8.24 -5.05
CA ILE A 101 9.17 -9.55 -4.69
C ILE A 101 10.69 -9.49 -4.51
N LYS A 102 11.37 -8.76 -5.38
CA LYS A 102 12.83 -8.59 -5.34
C LYS A 102 13.33 -7.88 -4.08
N ARG A 103 12.56 -6.94 -3.54
CA ARG A 103 12.99 -6.03 -2.46
C ARG A 103 12.28 -6.23 -1.13
N ALA A 104 11.21 -7.03 -1.10
CA ALA A 104 10.35 -7.16 0.07
C ALA A 104 11.10 -7.60 1.32
N GLU A 105 11.95 -8.63 1.23
CA GLU A 105 12.69 -9.16 2.38
C GLU A 105 13.66 -8.13 2.97
N SER A 106 14.37 -7.38 2.13
CA SER A 106 15.40 -6.44 2.57
C SER A 106 14.85 -5.09 3.01
N GLU A 107 13.71 -4.65 2.45
CA GLU A 107 13.22 -3.28 2.61
C GLU A 107 11.79 -3.19 3.15
N ALA A 108 10.91 -4.13 2.81
CA ALA A 108 9.49 -4.04 3.18
C ALA A 108 9.20 -4.64 4.57
N ARG A 109 10.07 -5.51 5.08
CA ARG A 109 9.86 -6.18 6.37
C ARG A 109 9.86 -5.16 7.51
N PHE A 110 8.72 -4.97 8.14
CA PHE A 110 8.53 -4.00 9.21
C PHE A 110 8.59 -4.65 10.61
N MET A 111 7.98 -5.83 10.78
CA MET A 111 8.00 -6.60 12.03
C MET A 111 8.08 -8.09 11.76
#